data_AF-A0A9W9VE28-F1
#
_entry.id   AF-A0A9W9VE28-F1
#
_cell.length_a   1.000
_cell.length_b   1.000
_cell.length_c   1.000
_cell.angle_alpha   90.00
_cell.angle_beta   90.00
_cell.angle_gamma   90.00
#
_symmetry.space_group_name_H-M   'P 1'
#
loop_
_entity.id
_entity.type
_entity.pdbx_description
1 polymer ?
#
loop_
_entity_poly.entity_id
_entity_poly.type
_entity_poly.pdbx_seq_one_letter_code
_entity_poly.pdbx_strand_id
1 'polypeptide(L)'
;MPRSSTWRCAYRKPLPVDNDIAFEYICAAIYYQEDMVPEELTTDEVLDIAIMAGKYDFMEALSSKSESWLQAGEKESGEVMILTAAAYILNNANHYRQTYWIQPICQSG
;
A
#
# COMPACT_ATOMS: atom_id res chain seq x y z
N MET A 1 -4.60 -52.23 10.88
CA MET A 1 -3.93 -51.06 11.50
C MET A 1 -4.53 -49.80 10.90
N PRO A 2 -5.26 -48.96 11.65
CA PRO A 2 -5.71 -47.68 11.13
C PRO A 2 -4.60 -46.63 11.36
N ARG A 3 -4.13 -45.97 10.31
CA ARG A 3 -3.23 -44.82 10.41
C ARG A 3 -4.07 -43.59 10.75
N SER A 4 -4.09 -43.23 12.04
CA SER A 4 -4.39 -41.87 12.44
C SER A 4 -3.15 -41.00 12.24
N SER A 5 -3.24 -39.98 11.40
CA SER A 5 -2.50 -38.74 11.66
C SER A 5 -3.35 -37.60 11.14
N THR A 6 -4.15 -37.08 12.06
CA THR A 6 -4.82 -35.81 11.96
C THR A 6 -3.79 -34.73 11.61
N TRP A 7 -3.96 -34.06 10.47
CA TRP A 7 -3.24 -32.81 10.21
C TRP A 7 -3.78 -31.75 11.20
N ARG A 8 -3.06 -31.55 12.31
CA ARG A 8 -3.16 -30.37 13.20
C ARG A 8 -1.75 -29.75 13.15
N CYS A 9 -1.51 -28.47 12.89
CA CYS A 9 -2.34 -27.27 12.98
C CYS A 9 -1.96 -26.31 11.83
N ALA A 10 -2.94 -25.60 11.28
CA ALA A 10 -2.68 -24.29 10.70
C ALA A 10 -2.11 -23.40 11.81
N TYR A 11 -0.89 -22.91 11.63
CA TYR A 11 -0.32 -21.93 12.54
C TYR A 11 -1.09 -20.61 12.32
N ARG A 12 -2.17 -20.40 13.07
CA ARG A 12 -2.77 -19.07 13.18
C ARG A 12 -1.81 -18.23 14.01
N LYS A 13 -0.81 -17.62 13.38
CA LYS A 13 -0.09 -16.51 13.98
C LYS A 13 -1.11 -15.38 14.11
N PRO A 14 -1.49 -14.93 15.33
CA PRO A 14 -2.24 -13.70 15.43
C PRO A 14 -1.37 -12.62 14.80
N LEU A 15 -1.92 -11.91 13.83
CA LEU A 15 -1.29 -10.69 13.37
C LEU A 15 -1.17 -9.77 14.60
N PRO A 16 -0.06 -9.03 14.77
CA PRO A 16 0.05 -7.96 15.74
C PRO A 16 -1.19 -7.04 15.71
N VAL A 17 -1.39 -6.26 16.78
CA VAL A 17 -2.38 -5.17 16.79
C VAL A 17 -1.94 -4.12 15.78
N ASP A 18 -2.25 -4.40 14.52
CA ASP A 18 -1.97 -3.59 13.36
C ASP A 18 -3.27 -3.01 12.83
N ASN A 19 -3.17 -2.01 11.96
CA ASN A 19 -4.32 -1.43 11.29
C ASN A 19 -5.04 -2.54 10.47
N ASP A 20 -6.16 -3.02 11.01
CA ASP A 20 -6.96 -4.12 10.48
C ASP A 20 -7.64 -3.73 9.17
N ILE A 21 -8.07 -2.47 9.06
CA ILE A 21 -8.64 -1.89 7.84
C ILE A 21 -7.62 -1.87 6.71
N ALA A 22 -6.39 -1.40 6.98
CA ALA A 22 -5.33 -1.40 5.97
C ALA A 22 -4.99 -2.82 5.50
N PHE A 23 -5.02 -3.81 6.41
CA PHE A 23 -4.79 -5.20 6.05
C PHE A 23 -5.93 -5.78 5.20
N GLU A 24 -7.17 -5.42 5.51
CA GLU A 24 -8.34 -5.78 4.71
C GLU A 24 -8.22 -5.23 3.28
N TYR A 25 -7.81 -3.97 3.12
CA TYR A 25 -7.58 -3.38 1.80
C TYR A 25 -6.45 -4.05 1.03
N ILE A 26 -5.36 -4.44 1.69
CA ILE A 26 -4.28 -5.21 1.05
C ILE A 26 -4.81 -6.56 0.57
N CYS A 27 -5.59 -7.28 1.40
CA CYS A 27 -6.19 -8.55 1.00
C CYS A 27 -7.16 -8.37 -0.18
N ALA A 28 -8.06 -7.39 -0.11
CA ALA A 28 -8.99 -7.08 -1.19
C ALA A 28 -8.26 -6.71 -2.48
N ALA A 29 -7.18 -5.94 -2.37
CA ALA A 29 -6.32 -5.57 -3.48
C ALA A 29 -5.66 -6.78 -4.15
N ILE A 30 -5.10 -7.71 -3.37
CA ILE A 30 -4.43 -8.93 -3.86
C ILE A 30 -5.42 -9.91 -4.49
N TYR A 31 -6.61 -10.06 -3.91
CA TYR A 31 -7.63 -10.99 -4.39
C TYR A 31 -8.58 -10.38 -5.44
N TYR A 32 -8.27 -9.20 -5.97
CA TYR A 32 -9.08 -8.49 -6.98
C TYR A 32 -10.54 -8.28 -6.55
N GLN A 33 -10.78 -8.06 -5.26
CA GLN A 33 -12.09 -7.70 -4.72
C GLN A 33 -12.26 -6.18 -4.79
N GLU A 34 -12.44 -5.67 -6.01
CA GLU A 34 -12.47 -4.24 -6.30
C GLU A 34 -13.55 -3.49 -5.51
N ASP A 35 -14.69 -4.13 -5.25
CA ASP A 35 -15.81 -3.55 -4.48
C ASP A 35 -15.50 -3.33 -2.99
N MET A 36 -14.41 -3.90 -2.46
CA MET A 36 -14.04 -3.79 -1.04
C MET A 36 -12.97 -2.74 -0.77
N VAL A 37 -12.27 -2.25 -1.80
CA VAL A 37 -11.34 -1.12 -1.64
C VAL A 37 -12.07 0.14 -2.08
N PRO A 38 -12.22 1.14 -1.21
CA PRO A 38 -12.75 2.44 -1.62
C PRO A 38 -12.03 2.97 -2.86
N GLU A 39 -12.80 3.51 -3.79
CA GLU A 39 -12.26 4.11 -5.02
C GLU A 39 -11.37 5.33 -4.70
N GLU A 40 -11.73 6.06 -3.63
CA GLU A 40 -10.96 7.18 -3.08
C GLU A 40 -10.49 6.83 -1.67
N LEU A 41 -9.17 6.75 -1.49
CA LEU A 41 -8.53 6.63 -0.19
C LEU A 41 -7.96 7.99 0.23
N THR A 42 -8.06 8.30 1.52
CA THR A 42 -7.38 9.45 2.10
C THR A 42 -5.86 9.24 2.07
N THR A 43 -5.09 10.34 2.13
CA THR A 43 -3.62 10.26 2.13
C THR A 43 -3.06 9.45 3.29
N ASP A 44 -3.67 9.56 4.47
CA ASP A 44 -3.30 8.80 5.66
C ASP A 44 -3.59 7.29 5.48
N GLU A 45 -4.73 6.92 4.90
CA GLU A 45 -5.05 5.52 4.60
C GLU A 45 -4.07 4.92 3.59
N VAL A 46 -3.68 5.67 2.56
CA VAL A 46 -2.66 5.23 1.58
C VAL A 46 -1.31 5.00 2.27
N LEU A 47 -0.93 5.85 3.22
CA LEU A 47 0.30 5.68 3.99
C LEU A 47 0.22 4.45 4.90
N ASP A 48 -0.89 4.23 5.59
CA ASP A 48 -1.09 3.06 6.44
C ASP A 48 -1.04 1.75 5.65
N ILE A 49 -1.67 1.71 4.47
CA ILE A 49 -1.55 0.58 3.53
C ILE A 49 -0.10 0.38 3.11
N ALA A 50 0.64 1.45 2.78
CA ALA A 50 2.04 1.35 2.40
C ALA A 50 2.91 0.80 3.53
N ILE A 51 2.75 1.30 4.76
CA ILE A 51 3.47 0.80 5.95
C ILE A 51 3.19 -0.69 6.16
N MET A 52 1.93 -1.11 6.06
CA MET A 52 1.53 -2.50 6.21
C MET A 52 2.10 -3.37 5.08
N ALA A 53 2.06 -2.90 3.84
CA ALA A 53 2.64 -3.60 2.71
C ALA A 53 4.15 -3.78 2.85
N GLY A 54 4.87 -2.76 3.32
CA GLY A 54 6.31 -2.85 3.60
C GLY A 54 6.62 -3.79 4.77
N LYS A 55 5.78 -3.79 5.82
CA LYS A 55 5.95 -4.66 7.00
C LYS A 55 5.78 -6.14 6.67
N TYR A 56 4.85 -6.47 5.78
CA TYR A 56 4.49 -7.85 5.43
C TYR A 56 4.98 -8.30 4.06
N ASP A 57 5.78 -7.48 3.37
CA ASP A 57 6.36 -7.75 2.06
C ASP A 57 5.33 -7.97 0.93
N PHE A 58 4.28 -7.13 0.92
CA PHE A 58 3.23 -7.13 -0.12
C PHE A 58 3.42 -6.07 -1.21
N MET A 59 4.55 -5.35 -1.21
CA MET A 59 4.80 -4.23 -2.12
C MET A 59 4.65 -4.63 -3.60
N GLU A 60 5.19 -5.78 -4.00
CA GLU A 60 5.12 -6.27 -5.39
C GLU A 60 3.68 -6.57 -5.81
N ALA A 61 2.89 -7.18 -4.92
CA ALA A 61 1.50 -7.54 -5.16
C ALA A 61 0.59 -6.30 -5.30
N LEU A 62 1.00 -5.17 -4.71
CA LEU A 62 0.26 -3.91 -4.78
C LEU A 62 0.76 -2.96 -5.87
N SER A 63 1.83 -3.31 -6.60
CA SER A 63 2.45 -2.43 -7.60
C SER A 63 1.43 -1.81 -8.57
N SER A 64 0.56 -2.62 -9.17
CA SER A 64 -0.45 -2.16 -10.12
C SER A 64 -1.57 -1.31 -9.50
N LYS A 65 -1.97 -1.58 -8.25
CA LYS A 65 -3.05 -0.82 -7.57
C LYS A 65 -2.53 0.46 -6.93
N SER A 66 -1.27 0.47 -6.50
CA SER A 66 -0.67 1.64 -5.89
C SER A 66 -0.60 2.85 -6.83
N GLU A 67 -0.57 2.65 -8.15
CA GLU A 67 -0.56 3.74 -9.11
C GLU A 67 -1.82 4.61 -9.03
N SER A 68 -3.00 4.01 -8.86
CA SER A 68 -4.26 4.77 -8.73
C SER A 68 -4.35 5.47 -7.36
N TRP A 69 -3.89 4.83 -6.29
CA TRP A 69 -3.89 5.40 -4.94
C TRP A 69 -2.91 6.57 -4.78
N LEU A 70 -1.80 6.55 -5.53
CA LEU A 70 -0.75 7.57 -5.47
C LEU A 70 -1.01 8.77 -6.38
N GLN A 71 -2.17 8.84 -7.04
CA GLN A 71 -2.57 10.03 -7.78
C GLN A 71 -2.82 11.19 -6.81
N ALA A 72 -1.79 12.02 -6.63
CA ALA A 72 -1.97 13.34 -6.05
C ALA A 72 -2.70 14.19 -7.11
N GLY A 73 -3.99 14.42 -6.95
CA GLY A 73 -4.66 15.55 -7.61
C GLY A 73 -4.11 16.89 -7.10
N GLU A 74 -4.90 17.97 -7.13
CA GLU A 74 -4.53 19.21 -6.42
C GLU A 74 -4.55 18.96 -4.91
N LYS A 75 -3.41 18.53 -4.33
CA LYS A 75 -3.24 18.24 -2.90
C LYS A 75 -2.33 19.25 -2.24
N GLU A 76 -2.54 19.47 -0.95
CA GLU A 76 -1.67 20.38 -0.19
C GLU A 76 -0.26 19.81 -0.01
N SER A 77 0.72 20.68 0.25
CA SER A 77 2.14 20.27 0.38
C SER A 77 2.38 19.15 1.40
N GLY A 78 1.62 19.12 2.52
CA GLY A 78 1.72 18.05 3.52
C GLY A 78 1.22 16.70 3.00
N GLU A 79 0.13 16.70 2.25
CA GLU A 79 -0.43 15.49 1.62
C GLU A 79 0.47 14.93 0.53
N VAL A 80 1.11 15.81 -0.25
CA VAL A 80 2.12 15.44 -1.25
C VAL A 80 3.32 14.75 -0.58
N MET A 81 3.77 15.24 0.58
CA MET A 81 4.85 14.60 1.34
C MET A 81 4.44 13.21 1.85
N ILE A 82 3.21 13.05 2.35
CA ILE A 82 2.66 11.76 2.81
C ILE A 82 2.61 10.76 1.65
N LEU A 83 2.06 11.15 0.50
CA LEU A 83 2.01 10.30 -0.69
C LEU A 83 3.41 9.96 -1.23
N THR A 84 4.36 10.89 -1.13
CA THR A 84 5.76 10.62 -1.50
C THR A 84 6.36 9.53 -0.60
N ALA A 85 6.10 9.58 0.71
CA ALA A 85 6.56 8.56 1.65
C ALA A 85 5.91 7.19 1.34
N ALA A 86 4.60 7.17 1.08
CA ALA A 86 3.89 5.96 0.68
C ALA A 86 4.45 5.37 -0.62
N ALA A 87 4.67 6.19 -1.64
CA ALA A 87 5.26 5.77 -2.92
C ALA A 87 6.67 5.19 -2.76
N TYR A 88 7.47 5.77 -1.87
CA TYR A 88 8.80 5.24 -1.54
C TYR A 88 8.72 3.84 -0.94
N ILE A 89 7.83 3.63 0.04
CA ILE A 89 7.65 2.32 0.68
C ILE A 89 7.13 1.28 -0.32
N LEU A 90 6.17 1.64 -1.17
CA LEU A 90 5.60 0.73 -2.18
C LEU A 90 6.54 0.44 -3.36
N ASN A 91 7.78 0.93 -3.31
CA ASN A 91 8.76 0.86 -4.41
C ASN A 91 8.21 1.43 -5.74
N ASN A 92 7.24 2.35 -5.64
CA ASN A 92 6.59 3.00 -6.78
C ASN A 92 7.01 4.47 -6.93
N ALA A 93 8.14 4.84 -6.31
CA ALA A 93 8.70 6.18 -6.35
C ALA A 93 9.01 6.67 -7.78
N ASN A 94 9.30 5.76 -8.71
CA ASN A 94 9.60 6.11 -10.09
C ASN A 94 8.37 6.53 -10.89
N HIS A 95 7.20 5.93 -10.63
CA HIS A 95 5.94 6.32 -11.27
C HIS A 95 5.43 7.65 -10.68
N TYR A 96 5.49 7.81 -9.35
CA TYR A 96 5.14 9.06 -8.69
C TYR A 96 5.98 10.25 -9.20
N ARG A 97 7.29 10.04 -9.41
CA ARG A 97 8.19 11.06 -10.00
C ARG A 97 7.83 11.44 -11.45
N GLN A 98 7.17 10.58 -12.21
CA GLN A 98 6.71 10.91 -13.56
C GLN A 98 5.39 11.69 -13.54
N THR A 99 4.51 11.41 -12.59
CA THR A 99 3.24 12.12 -12.44
C THR A 99 3.43 13.53 -11.87
N TYR A 100 4.43 13.73 -11.01
CA TYR A 100 4.83 15.05 -10.51
C TYR A 100 6.22 15.43 -11.00
N TRP A 101 6.27 16.27 -12.03
CA TRP A 101 7.44 17.11 -12.27
C TRP A 101 7.60 18.05 -11.07
N ILE A 102 8.30 17.61 -10.02
CA ILE A 102 9.03 18.54 -9.18
C ILE A 102 10.11 19.09 -10.11
N GLN A 103 9.79 20.16 -10.85
CA GLN A 103 10.84 20.91 -11.52
C GLN A 103 11.87 21.23 -10.44
N PRO A 104 13.16 20.88 -10.64
CA PRO A 104 14.18 21.30 -9.70
C PRO A 104 14.06 22.81 -9.56
N ILE A 105 13.98 23.30 -8.31
CA ILE A 105 13.98 24.73 -7.97
C ILE A 105 15.40 25.30 -8.20
N CYS A 106 15.98 24.98 -9.36
CA CYS A 106 17.21 25.53 -9.86
C CYS A 106 16.84 26.31 -11.12
N GLN A 107 16.19 27.46 -10.93
CA GLN A 107 16.47 28.57 -11.82
C GLN A 107 17.88 29.06 -11.47
N SER A 108 18.83 28.78 -12.34
CA SER A 108 20.14 29.40 -12.30
C SER A 108 20.33 30.22 -13.58
N GLY A 109 20.29 31.54 -13.40
CA GLY A 109 21.06 32.58 -14.10
C GLY A 109 21.16 32.51 -15.62
#